data_AF-A0A962ZBY4-F1
#
_entry.id   AF-A0A962ZBY4-F1
#
_cell.length_a   1.000
_cell.length_b   1.000
_cell.length_c   1.000
_cell.angle_alpha   90.00
_cell.angle_beta   90.00
_cell.angle_gamma   90.00
#
_symmetry.space_group_name_H-M   'P 1'
#
loop_
_entity.id
_entity.type
_entity.pdbx_description
1 polymer ?
#
loop_
_entity_poly.entity_id
_entity_poly.type
_entity_poly.pdbx_seq_one_letter_code
_entity_poly.pdbx_strand_id
1 'polypeptide(L)'
;MAAFWDRGRIEHAAGWVALVSLAIGCVLVLKPFLSPLLWAAILVHTTWPVFETLRERLPRFNTTAALIMTVALAMALIWPIIILAGNLADNAENLLRDLRMQTEADPSTLDPPGWLLAVPYVGDSLAQTWRELASNTGKLVSTVVPYLGPLRDAAVKSGVTLGRGALELSLSILITFFFYRDGPAAVDLVRRIGHRVAGRRALRMLDVASNTIRGVVFGMIGTAIAQGLLAAFGLWLAGVPAPFLLGVLTFVLALFPVGAPLVWIPATLWLLNNGELAWGLFMGVWGAAVVSGVDNFLRPWLIARGSDLPFLLVFMGVIGGVLTFGILGIF
;
A
#
# COMPACT_ATOMS: atom_id res chain seq x y z
N MET A 1 -28.44 17.70 59.39
CA MET A 1 -29.08 18.01 58.10
C MET A 1 -28.09 18.33 56.96
N ALA A 2 -26.77 18.47 57.22
CA ALA A 2 -25.76 18.72 56.18
C ALA A 2 -25.20 17.45 55.48
N ALA A 3 -25.47 16.25 55.99
CA ALA A 3 -24.90 14.99 55.46
C ALA A 3 -25.68 14.36 54.29
N PHE A 4 -26.85 14.87 53.95
CA PHE A 4 -27.70 14.30 52.88
C PHE A 4 -27.45 14.91 51.50
N TRP A 5 -26.81 16.08 51.43
CA TRP A 5 -26.51 16.76 50.16
C TRP A 5 -25.22 16.26 49.49
N ASP A 6 -24.36 15.54 50.22
CA ASP A 6 -23.05 15.12 49.71
C ASP A 6 -23.10 13.77 48.97
N ARG A 7 -24.02 12.86 49.36
CA ARG A 7 -24.16 11.54 48.71
C ARG A 7 -24.51 11.64 47.22
N GLY A 8 -25.42 12.54 46.85
CA GLY A 8 -25.79 12.72 45.45
C GLY A 8 -24.62 13.21 44.59
N ARG A 9 -23.79 14.14 45.10
CA ARG A 9 -22.60 14.61 44.37
C ARG A 9 -21.54 13.51 44.24
N ILE A 10 -21.36 12.67 45.25
CA ILE A 10 -20.43 11.54 45.23
C ILE A 10 -20.92 10.45 44.26
N GLU A 11 -22.20 10.14 44.24
CA GLU A 11 -22.81 9.16 43.31
C GLU A 11 -22.75 9.65 41.85
N HIS A 12 -23.05 10.93 41.60
CA HIS A 12 -22.89 11.53 40.28
C HIS A 12 -21.41 11.58 39.85
N ALA A 13 -20.50 11.95 40.74
CA ALA A 13 -19.06 11.96 40.45
C ALA A 13 -18.54 10.53 40.16
N ALA A 14 -18.94 9.54 40.97
CA ALA A 14 -18.61 8.14 40.74
C ALA A 14 -19.18 7.62 39.41
N GLY A 15 -20.41 8.00 39.07
CA GLY A 15 -21.05 7.68 37.80
C GLY A 15 -20.31 8.28 36.60
N TRP A 16 -19.90 9.55 36.69
CA TRP A 16 -19.09 10.19 35.65
C TRP A 16 -17.71 9.56 35.52
N VAL A 17 -17.04 9.25 36.64
CA VAL A 17 -15.74 8.57 36.63
C VAL A 17 -15.85 7.18 35.99
N ALA A 18 -16.92 6.42 36.31
CA ALA A 18 -17.18 5.12 35.70
C ALA A 18 -17.49 5.22 34.19
N LEU A 19 -18.27 6.22 33.77
CA LEU A 19 -18.55 6.47 32.36
C LEU A 19 -17.29 6.86 31.58
N VAL A 20 -16.48 7.75 32.14
CA VAL A 20 -15.22 8.20 31.51
C VAL A 20 -14.21 7.06 31.46
N SER A 21 -14.08 6.26 32.53
CA SER A 21 -13.17 5.11 32.53
C SER A 21 -13.62 4.03 31.55
N LEU A 22 -14.93 3.77 31.44
CA LEU A 22 -15.51 2.88 30.43
C LEU A 22 -15.25 3.41 29.01
N ALA A 23 -15.45 4.71 28.78
CA ALA A 23 -15.19 5.33 27.48
C ALA A 23 -13.71 5.24 27.09
N ILE A 24 -12.79 5.51 28.03
CA ILE A 24 -11.35 5.35 27.83
C ILE A 24 -11.00 3.88 27.56
N GLY A 25 -11.56 2.95 28.34
CA GLY A 25 -11.39 1.52 28.15
C GLY A 25 -11.84 1.05 26.76
N CYS A 26 -13.03 1.48 26.32
CA CYS A 26 -13.52 1.24 24.97
C CYS A 26 -12.56 1.77 23.90
N VAL A 27 -12.08 3.01 24.04
CA VAL A 27 -11.14 3.61 23.07
C VAL A 27 -9.81 2.86 23.05
N LEU A 28 -9.27 2.44 24.20
CA LEU A 28 -8.03 1.67 24.28
C LEU A 28 -8.17 0.29 23.61
N VAL A 29 -9.30 -0.38 23.79
CA VAL A 29 -9.59 -1.67 23.15
C VAL A 29 -9.80 -1.49 21.64
N LEU A 30 -10.44 -0.40 21.21
CA LEU A 30 -10.65 -0.11 19.79
C LEU A 30 -9.40 0.41 19.08
N LYS A 31 -8.46 1.05 19.80
CA LYS A 31 -7.25 1.66 19.25
C LYS A 31 -6.49 0.78 18.24
N PRO A 32 -6.17 -0.50 18.53
CA PRO A 32 -5.48 -1.35 17.55
C PRO A 32 -6.32 -1.66 16.29
N PHE A 33 -7.65 -1.61 16.39
CA PHE A 33 -8.57 -1.87 15.28
C PHE A 33 -8.97 -0.60 14.53
N LEU A 34 -8.58 0.58 15.01
CA LEU A 34 -8.99 1.84 14.41
C LEU A 34 -8.53 1.95 12.96
N SER A 35 -7.30 1.50 12.65
CA SER A 35 -6.77 1.50 11.30
C SER A 35 -7.54 0.55 10.35
N PRO A 36 -7.74 -0.75 10.68
CA PRO A 36 -8.63 -1.62 9.90
C PRO A 36 -10.06 -1.10 9.72
N LEU A 37 -10.60 -0.44 10.75
CA LEU A 37 -11.98 0.06 10.76
C LEU A 37 -12.12 1.28 9.83
N LEU A 38 -11.10 2.14 9.75
CA LEU A 38 -11.00 3.22 8.77
C LEU A 38 -10.86 2.68 7.35
N TRP A 39 -9.98 1.70 7.11
CA TRP A 39 -9.86 1.03 5.81
C TRP A 39 -11.19 0.43 5.37
N ALA A 40 -11.89 -0.29 6.27
CA ALA A 40 -13.20 -0.84 5.98
C ALA A 40 -14.24 0.25 5.64
N ALA A 41 -14.23 1.37 6.37
CA ALA A 41 -15.11 2.50 6.08
C ALA A 41 -14.86 3.08 4.68
N ILE A 42 -13.60 3.29 4.31
CA ILE A 42 -13.20 3.80 2.99
C ILE A 42 -13.60 2.82 1.89
N LEU A 43 -13.31 1.52 2.06
CA LEU A 43 -13.66 0.48 1.11
C LEU A 43 -15.17 0.42 0.89
N VAL A 44 -15.96 0.32 1.95
CA VAL A 44 -17.43 0.27 1.87
C VAL A 44 -17.97 1.55 1.25
N HIS A 45 -17.49 2.72 1.66
CA HIS A 45 -17.97 3.99 1.10
C HIS A 45 -17.73 4.07 -0.42
N THR A 46 -16.54 3.65 -0.87
CA THR A 46 -16.13 3.69 -2.28
C THR A 46 -16.94 2.73 -3.14
N THR A 47 -17.24 1.56 -2.61
CA THR A 47 -17.86 0.45 -3.35
C THR A 47 -19.36 0.31 -3.07
N TRP A 48 -19.91 1.18 -2.22
CA TRP A 48 -21.33 1.28 -1.95
C TRP A 48 -22.22 1.31 -3.21
N PRO A 49 -21.92 2.12 -4.26
CA PRO A 49 -22.77 2.13 -5.46
C PRO A 49 -22.83 0.77 -6.18
N VAL A 50 -21.72 0.02 -6.17
CA VAL A 50 -21.67 -1.34 -6.73
C VAL A 50 -22.47 -2.31 -5.87
N PHE A 51 -22.34 -2.20 -4.55
CA PHE A 51 -23.12 -2.98 -3.59
C PHE A 51 -24.62 -2.71 -3.72
N GLU A 52 -25.03 -1.46 -3.92
CA GLU A 52 -26.44 -1.08 -4.08
C GLU A 52 -27.03 -1.66 -5.36
N THR A 53 -26.29 -1.61 -6.47
CA THR A 53 -26.67 -2.26 -7.74
C THR A 53 -26.86 -3.78 -7.54
N LEU A 54 -26.02 -4.42 -6.74
CA LEU A 54 -26.15 -5.84 -6.41
C LEU A 54 -27.34 -6.11 -5.48
N ARG A 55 -27.57 -5.23 -4.49
CA ARG A 55 -28.68 -5.30 -3.54
C ARG A 55 -30.04 -5.15 -4.24
N GLU A 56 -30.13 -4.29 -5.25
CA GLU A 56 -31.33 -4.15 -6.08
C GLU A 56 -31.65 -5.42 -6.87
N ARG A 57 -30.63 -6.18 -7.30
CA ARG A 57 -30.80 -7.48 -7.96
C ARG A 57 -31.10 -8.64 -7.00
N LEU A 58 -30.68 -8.52 -5.73
CA LEU A 58 -30.87 -9.52 -4.67
C LEU A 58 -31.58 -8.92 -3.43
N PRO A 59 -32.81 -8.37 -3.57
CA PRO A 59 -33.45 -7.56 -2.54
C PRO A 59 -33.78 -8.34 -1.25
N ARG A 60 -33.87 -9.68 -1.33
CA ARG A 60 -34.22 -10.55 -0.20
C ARG A 60 -33.01 -11.09 0.56
N PHE A 61 -31.79 -10.92 0.03
CA PHE A 61 -30.58 -11.54 0.56
C PHE A 61 -29.47 -10.52 0.84
N ASN A 62 -29.75 -9.55 1.71
CA ASN A 62 -28.79 -8.50 2.06
C ASN A 62 -27.44 -9.07 2.56
N THR A 63 -27.49 -10.11 3.40
CA THR A 63 -26.29 -10.82 3.89
C THR A 63 -25.52 -11.50 2.77
N THR A 64 -26.21 -12.07 1.78
CA THR A 64 -25.56 -12.73 0.64
C THR A 64 -24.94 -11.71 -0.30
N ALA A 65 -25.61 -10.59 -0.57
CA ALA A 65 -25.03 -9.48 -1.34
C ALA A 65 -23.77 -8.93 -0.65
N ALA A 66 -23.80 -8.77 0.68
CA ALA A 66 -22.64 -8.33 1.47
C ALA A 66 -21.49 -9.35 1.40
N LEU A 67 -21.80 -10.65 1.49
CA LEU A 67 -20.82 -11.72 1.37
C LEU A 67 -20.18 -11.73 -0.03
N ILE A 68 -20.98 -11.67 -1.09
CA ILE A 68 -20.51 -11.65 -2.48
C ILE A 68 -19.56 -10.46 -2.69
N MET A 69 -19.96 -9.26 -2.28
CA MET A 69 -19.10 -8.07 -2.41
C MET A 69 -17.81 -8.19 -1.59
N THR A 70 -17.90 -8.73 -0.38
CA THR A 70 -16.72 -8.92 0.48
C THR A 70 -15.75 -9.93 -0.13
N VAL A 71 -16.25 -11.05 -0.66
CA VAL A 71 -15.43 -12.07 -1.34
C VAL A 71 -14.83 -11.49 -2.62
N ALA A 72 -15.61 -10.76 -3.41
CA ALA A 72 -15.11 -10.09 -4.61
C ALA A 72 -13.99 -9.09 -4.29
N LEU A 73 -14.14 -8.29 -3.23
CA LEU A 73 -13.08 -7.40 -2.74
C LEU A 73 -11.86 -8.17 -2.21
N ALA A 74 -12.07 -9.24 -1.47
CA ALA A 74 -10.98 -10.08 -0.98
C ALA A 74 -10.18 -10.66 -2.14
N MET A 75 -10.85 -11.18 -3.16
CA MET A 75 -10.19 -11.66 -4.38
C MET A 75 -9.47 -10.52 -5.10
N ALA A 76 -10.12 -9.37 -5.31
CA ALA A 76 -9.52 -8.26 -6.02
C ALA A 76 -8.26 -7.71 -5.31
N LEU A 77 -8.24 -7.69 -3.97
CA LEU A 77 -7.16 -7.07 -3.20
C LEU A 77 -6.08 -8.06 -2.73
N ILE A 78 -6.46 -9.26 -2.28
CA ILE A 78 -5.51 -10.24 -1.72
C ILE A 78 -4.83 -11.04 -2.83
N TRP A 79 -5.54 -11.37 -3.91
CA TRP A 79 -5.02 -12.21 -4.98
C TRP A 79 -3.73 -11.67 -5.62
N PRO A 80 -3.63 -10.38 -6.00
CA PRO A 80 -2.40 -9.84 -6.58
C PRO A 80 -1.22 -9.90 -5.60
N ILE A 81 -1.50 -9.71 -4.30
CA ILE A 81 -0.48 -9.73 -3.24
C ILE A 81 0.08 -11.15 -3.08
N ILE A 82 -0.77 -12.18 -3.10
CA ILE A 82 -0.34 -13.58 -3.02
C ILE A 82 0.55 -13.95 -4.20
N ILE A 83 0.11 -13.63 -5.43
CA ILE A 83 0.87 -13.92 -6.64
C ILE A 83 2.22 -13.21 -6.59
N LEU A 84 2.22 -11.92 -6.25
CA LEU A 84 3.44 -11.14 -6.17
C LEU A 84 4.40 -11.70 -5.11
N ALA A 85 3.90 -12.00 -3.91
CA ALA A 85 4.71 -12.56 -2.83
C ALA A 85 5.31 -13.92 -3.22
N GLY A 86 4.53 -14.79 -3.86
CA GLY A 86 5.01 -16.06 -4.40
C GLY A 86 6.10 -15.86 -5.44
N ASN A 87 5.85 -15.03 -6.45
CA ASN A 87 6.85 -14.74 -7.49
C ASN A 87 8.14 -14.12 -6.93
N LEU A 88 8.05 -13.23 -5.94
CA LEU A 88 9.24 -12.66 -5.31
C LEU A 88 10.02 -13.71 -4.52
N ALA A 89 9.33 -14.59 -3.79
CA ALA A 89 9.95 -15.66 -3.03
C ALA A 89 10.65 -16.66 -3.96
N ASP A 90 9.95 -17.11 -5.01
CA ASP A 90 10.47 -18.06 -6.00
C ASP A 90 11.69 -17.47 -6.73
N ASN A 91 11.61 -16.21 -7.16
CA ASN A 91 12.73 -15.55 -7.83
C ASN A 91 13.93 -15.33 -6.90
N ALA A 92 13.71 -15.00 -5.62
CA ALA A 92 14.79 -14.87 -4.65
C ALA A 92 15.47 -16.22 -4.36
N GLU A 93 14.69 -17.29 -4.23
CA GLU A 93 15.23 -18.64 -4.06
C GLU A 93 15.98 -19.12 -5.29
N ASN A 94 15.45 -18.88 -6.50
CA ASN A 94 16.11 -19.24 -7.74
C ASN A 94 17.42 -18.46 -7.93
N LEU A 95 17.44 -17.16 -7.67
CA LEU A 95 18.69 -16.37 -7.69
C LEU A 95 19.71 -16.91 -6.68
N LEU A 96 19.30 -17.27 -5.46
CA LEU A 96 20.21 -17.85 -4.48
C LEU A 96 20.70 -19.24 -4.88
N ARG A 97 19.86 -20.06 -5.52
CA ARG A 97 20.24 -21.38 -6.05
C ARG A 97 21.15 -21.26 -7.25
N ASP A 98 20.89 -20.36 -8.18
CA ASP A 98 21.72 -20.11 -9.37
C ASP A 98 23.08 -19.58 -8.96
N LEU A 99 23.13 -18.67 -7.97
CA LEU A 99 24.39 -18.20 -7.40
C LEU A 99 25.15 -19.35 -6.72
N ARG A 100 24.48 -20.23 -5.97
CA ARG A 100 25.12 -21.40 -5.32
C ARG A 100 25.60 -22.44 -6.32
N MET A 101 24.80 -22.77 -7.35
CA MET A 101 25.18 -23.72 -8.40
C MET A 101 26.32 -23.17 -9.27
N GLN A 102 26.34 -21.87 -9.56
CA GLN A 102 27.47 -21.22 -10.23
C GLN A 102 28.72 -21.11 -9.34
N THR A 103 28.56 -21.26 -8.01
CA THR A 103 29.68 -21.31 -7.06
C THR A 103 30.27 -22.72 -6.92
N GLU A 104 29.47 -23.77 -7.18
CA GLU A 104 29.91 -25.18 -7.15
C GLU A 104 30.39 -25.69 -8.53
N ALA A 105 29.94 -25.07 -9.63
CA ALA A 105 30.50 -25.28 -10.96
C ALA A 105 31.85 -24.55 -11.11
N ASP A 106 32.79 -25.16 -11.85
CA ASP A 106 34.16 -24.69 -12.07
C ASP A 106 34.24 -23.15 -12.31
N PRO A 107 34.78 -22.35 -11.35
CA PRO A 107 34.74 -20.88 -11.36
C PRO A 107 35.49 -20.20 -12.52
N SER A 108 36.23 -20.98 -13.31
CA SER A 108 36.94 -20.52 -14.50
C SER A 108 36.03 -20.13 -15.67
N THR A 109 34.71 -20.37 -15.56
CA THR A 109 33.70 -20.15 -16.62
C THR A 109 32.70 -19.04 -16.33
N LEU A 110 32.81 -18.32 -15.21
CA LEU A 110 31.98 -17.16 -14.90
C LEU A 110 32.40 -15.97 -15.76
N ASP A 111 31.89 -15.92 -17.00
CA ASP A 111 32.06 -14.77 -17.86
C ASP A 111 31.49 -13.50 -17.18
N PRO A 112 32.23 -12.38 -17.18
CA PRO A 112 31.72 -11.14 -16.64
C PRO A 112 30.42 -10.76 -17.36
N PRO A 113 29.34 -10.41 -16.63
CA PRO A 113 28.08 -10.07 -17.26
C PRO A 113 28.31 -8.88 -18.20
N GLY A 114 27.79 -8.96 -19.43
CA GLY A 114 28.21 -8.10 -20.55
C GLY A 114 28.08 -6.59 -20.32
N TRP A 115 27.28 -6.16 -19.34
CA TRP A 115 27.20 -4.76 -18.90
C TRP A 115 28.48 -4.23 -18.25
N LEU A 116 29.32 -5.09 -17.66
CA LEU A 116 30.62 -4.70 -17.10
C LEU A 116 31.60 -4.29 -18.20
N LEU A 117 31.61 -5.04 -19.31
CA LEU A 117 32.51 -4.81 -20.45
C LEU A 117 32.07 -3.62 -21.31
N ALA A 118 30.80 -3.25 -21.24
CA ALA A 118 30.22 -2.15 -22.01
C ALA A 118 30.49 -0.75 -21.41
N VAL A 119 31.15 -0.65 -20.25
CA VAL A 119 31.47 0.64 -19.60
C VAL A 119 32.75 1.23 -20.23
N PRO A 120 32.67 2.37 -20.96
CA PRO A 120 33.87 2.99 -21.52
C PRO A 120 34.79 3.49 -20.40
N TYR A 121 36.10 3.30 -20.58
CA TYR A 121 37.23 3.61 -19.67
C TYR A 121 37.41 2.74 -18.41
N VAL A 122 36.37 2.09 -17.88
CA VAL A 122 36.46 1.33 -16.61
C VAL A 122 36.13 -0.16 -16.77
N GLY A 123 35.58 -0.57 -17.92
CA GLY A 123 35.11 -1.93 -18.15
C GLY A 123 36.20 -3.00 -18.06
N ASP A 124 37.40 -2.73 -18.56
CA ASP A 124 38.52 -3.67 -18.48
C ASP A 124 39.04 -3.85 -17.05
N SER A 125 39.07 -2.77 -16.26
CA SER A 125 39.48 -2.81 -14.85
C SER A 125 38.43 -3.53 -13.97
N LEU A 126 37.14 -3.30 -14.24
CA LEU A 126 36.04 -4.01 -13.58
C LEU A 126 36.03 -5.49 -13.97
N ALA A 127 36.30 -5.83 -15.24
CA ALA A 127 36.38 -7.21 -15.71
C ALA A 127 37.60 -7.96 -15.15
N GLN A 128 38.72 -7.27 -14.92
CA GLN A 128 39.88 -7.83 -14.21
C GLN A 128 39.57 -8.04 -12.73
N THR A 129 38.94 -7.05 -12.08
CA THR A 129 38.53 -7.17 -10.67
C THR A 129 37.51 -8.30 -10.48
N TRP A 130 36.59 -8.48 -11.44
CA TRP A 130 35.64 -9.58 -11.48
C TRP A 130 36.34 -10.93 -11.61
N ARG A 131 37.33 -11.05 -12.52
CA ARG A 131 38.13 -12.27 -12.68
C ARG A 131 38.98 -12.59 -11.45
N GLU A 132 39.57 -11.59 -10.81
CA GLU A 132 40.31 -11.76 -9.54
C GLU A 132 39.37 -12.17 -8.39
N LEU A 133 38.18 -11.58 -8.29
CA LEU A 133 37.16 -11.97 -7.32
C LEU A 133 36.65 -13.39 -7.56
N ALA A 134 36.34 -13.73 -8.82
CA ALA A 134 35.83 -15.05 -9.24
C ALA A 134 36.84 -16.17 -8.98
N SER A 135 38.14 -15.89 -9.13
CA SER A 135 39.20 -16.86 -8.82
C SER A 135 39.38 -17.13 -7.32
N ASN A 136 38.79 -16.32 -6.44
CA ASN A 136 38.98 -16.36 -4.99
C ASN A 136 37.62 -16.42 -4.27
N THR A 137 36.90 -17.52 -4.46
CA THR A 137 35.51 -17.76 -4.04
C THR A 137 35.25 -17.50 -2.55
N GLY A 138 36.22 -17.82 -1.68
CA GLY A 138 36.12 -17.53 -0.24
C GLY A 138 36.13 -16.03 0.10
N LYS A 139 36.80 -15.21 -0.71
CA LYS A 139 36.85 -13.74 -0.57
C LYS A 139 35.60 -13.07 -1.12
N LEU A 140 35.03 -13.56 -2.22
CA LEU A 140 33.76 -13.07 -2.77
C LEU A 140 32.62 -13.22 -1.75
N VAL A 141 32.45 -14.41 -1.18
CA VAL A 141 31.43 -14.67 -0.17
C VAL A 141 31.66 -13.81 1.08
N SER A 142 32.89 -13.77 1.61
CA SER A 142 33.18 -12.96 2.80
C SER A 142 33.19 -11.44 2.59
N THR A 143 33.28 -10.96 1.34
CA THR A 143 33.23 -9.52 1.02
C THR A 143 31.82 -9.08 0.62
N VAL A 144 31.11 -9.86 -0.20
CA VAL A 144 29.78 -9.50 -0.72
C VAL A 144 28.66 -9.83 0.27
N VAL A 145 28.73 -10.94 1.00
CA VAL A 145 27.68 -11.33 1.97
C VAL A 145 27.47 -10.30 3.09
N PRO A 146 28.51 -9.65 3.64
CA PRO A 146 28.31 -8.55 4.58
C PRO A 146 27.59 -7.32 3.97
N TYR A 147 27.84 -6.99 2.69
CA TYR A 147 27.12 -5.93 1.99
C TYR A 147 25.68 -6.33 1.61
N LEU A 148 25.38 -7.63 1.53
CA LEU A 148 24.01 -8.16 1.45
C LEU A 148 23.29 -8.15 2.81
N GLY A 149 24.00 -7.95 3.92
CA GLY A 149 23.40 -7.84 5.27
C GLY A 149 22.34 -6.73 5.37
N PRO A 150 22.66 -5.48 5.01
CA PRO A 150 21.68 -4.40 4.90
C PRO A 150 20.51 -4.71 3.95
N LEU A 151 20.78 -5.40 2.84
CA LEU A 151 19.78 -5.80 1.86
C LEU A 151 18.82 -6.86 2.44
N ARG A 152 19.35 -7.84 3.18
CA ARG A 152 18.59 -8.86 3.91
C ARG A 152 17.74 -8.24 5.00
N ASP A 153 18.31 -7.35 5.80
CA ASP A 153 17.58 -6.68 6.87
C ASP A 153 16.50 -5.75 6.32
N ALA A 154 16.76 -5.07 5.19
CA ALA A 154 15.76 -4.31 4.46
C ALA A 154 14.65 -5.23 3.89
N ALA A 155 15.00 -6.38 3.33
CA ALA A 155 14.04 -7.37 2.81
C ALA A 155 13.17 -7.96 3.93
N VAL A 156 13.77 -8.34 5.07
CA VAL A 156 13.04 -8.86 6.24
C VAL A 156 12.13 -7.79 6.83
N LYS A 157 12.61 -6.55 7.03
CA LYS A 157 11.79 -5.44 7.50
C LYS A 157 10.63 -5.14 6.55
N SER A 158 10.89 -5.16 5.24
CA SER A 158 9.85 -4.99 4.23
C SER A 158 8.82 -6.13 4.29
N GLY A 159 9.27 -7.38 4.42
CA GLY A 159 8.40 -8.55 4.59
C GLY A 159 7.51 -8.46 5.83
N VAL A 160 8.06 -8.01 6.96
CA VAL A 160 7.28 -7.77 8.20
C VAL A 160 6.24 -6.66 7.99
N THR A 161 6.62 -5.53 7.37
CA THR A 161 5.69 -4.44 7.08
C THR A 161 4.58 -4.88 6.13
N LEU A 162 4.92 -5.62 5.07
CA LEU A 162 3.95 -6.20 4.12
C LEU A 162 3.01 -7.19 4.81
N GLY A 163 3.55 -8.07 5.66
CA GLY A 163 2.74 -9.02 6.44
C GLY A 163 1.78 -8.32 7.41
N ARG A 164 2.24 -7.26 8.10
CA ARG A 164 1.37 -6.43 8.93
C ARG A 164 0.28 -5.74 8.10
N GLY A 165 0.64 -5.19 6.94
CA GLY A 165 -0.31 -4.60 5.99
C GLY A 165 -1.35 -5.62 5.52
N ALA A 166 -0.93 -6.85 5.17
CA ALA A 166 -1.83 -7.92 4.76
C ALA A 166 -2.79 -8.34 5.88
N LEU A 167 -2.31 -8.44 7.12
CA LEU A 167 -3.17 -8.70 8.29
C LEU A 167 -4.18 -7.58 8.51
N GLU A 168 -3.73 -6.32 8.44
CA GLU A 168 -4.59 -5.14 8.54
C GLU A 168 -5.67 -5.13 7.45
N LEU A 169 -5.29 -5.45 6.21
CA LEU A 169 -6.19 -5.51 5.07
C LEU A 169 -7.18 -6.67 5.19
N SER A 170 -6.73 -7.83 5.70
CA SER A 170 -7.60 -8.98 6.00
C SER A 170 -8.64 -8.65 7.06
N LEU A 171 -8.24 -7.99 8.15
CA LEU A 171 -9.16 -7.49 9.18
C LEU A 171 -10.12 -6.45 8.61
N SER A 172 -9.64 -5.56 7.75
CA SER A 172 -10.47 -4.55 7.08
C SER A 172 -11.55 -5.19 6.21
N ILE A 173 -11.19 -6.22 5.43
CA ILE A 173 -12.14 -6.99 4.62
C ILE A 173 -13.19 -7.67 5.50
N LEU A 174 -12.77 -8.26 6.64
CA LEU A 174 -13.72 -8.85 7.59
C LEU A 174 -14.70 -7.82 8.15
N ILE A 175 -14.21 -6.63 8.53
CA ILE A 175 -15.05 -5.54 9.03
C ILE A 175 -15.98 -4.99 7.93
N THR A 176 -15.50 -4.94 6.69
CA THR A 176 -16.25 -4.49 5.50
C THR A 176 -17.54 -5.29 5.34
N PHE A 177 -17.52 -6.61 5.58
CA PHE A 177 -18.73 -7.44 5.57
C PHE A 177 -19.82 -6.92 6.52
N PHE A 178 -19.44 -6.61 7.77
CA PHE A 178 -20.37 -6.08 8.77
C PHE A 178 -20.87 -4.68 8.37
N PHE A 179 -20.00 -3.86 7.80
CA PHE A 179 -20.38 -2.52 7.32
C PHE A 179 -21.33 -2.56 6.13
N TYR A 180 -21.22 -3.52 5.20
CA TYR A 180 -22.22 -3.70 4.16
C TYR A 180 -23.55 -4.21 4.71
N ARG A 181 -23.50 -5.22 5.59
CA ARG A 181 -24.70 -5.84 6.16
C ARG A 181 -25.50 -4.87 7.01
N ASP A 182 -24.82 -4.16 7.91
CA ASP A 182 -25.40 -3.32 8.96
C ASP A 182 -25.27 -1.81 8.66
N GLY A 183 -24.80 -1.45 7.46
CA GLY A 183 -24.47 -0.08 7.04
C GLY A 183 -25.55 0.98 7.33
N PRO A 184 -26.83 0.77 6.94
CA PRO A 184 -27.89 1.73 7.23
C PRO A 184 -28.07 1.97 8.74
N ALA A 185 -28.04 0.90 9.55
CA ALA A 185 -28.16 1.00 10.99
C ALA A 185 -26.95 1.70 11.63
N ALA A 186 -25.75 1.46 11.10
CA ALA A 186 -24.52 2.11 11.53
C ALA A 186 -24.54 3.62 11.23
N VAL A 187 -24.96 4.02 10.03
CA VAL A 187 -25.10 5.44 9.65
C VAL A 187 -26.11 6.14 10.54
N ASP A 188 -27.26 5.52 10.82
CA ASP A 188 -28.28 6.09 11.70
C ASP A 188 -27.80 6.22 13.14
N LEU A 189 -27.02 5.26 13.63
CA LEU A 189 -26.39 5.34 14.95
C LEU A 189 -25.41 6.53 15.01
N VAL A 190 -24.52 6.65 14.04
CA VAL A 190 -23.54 7.75 13.96
C VAL A 190 -24.25 9.10 13.86
N ARG A 191 -25.31 9.22 13.04
CA ARG A 191 -26.11 10.45 12.93
C ARG A 191 -26.81 10.80 14.24
N ARG A 192 -27.40 9.82 14.94
CA ARG A 192 -28.06 10.04 16.24
C ARG A 192 -27.08 10.48 17.33
N ILE A 193 -25.93 9.81 17.43
CA ILE A 193 -24.88 10.19 18.38
C ILE A 193 -24.34 11.59 18.04
N GLY A 194 -24.01 11.83 16.77
CA GLY A 194 -23.52 13.12 16.31
C GLY A 194 -24.49 14.26 16.61
N HIS A 195 -25.78 14.05 16.33
CA HIS A 195 -26.80 15.05 16.64
C HIS A 195 -26.94 15.30 18.15
N ARG A 196 -26.78 14.27 18.99
CA ARG A 196 -26.85 14.43 20.46
C ARG A 196 -25.61 15.13 21.04
N VAL A 197 -24.43 14.95 20.44
CA VAL A 197 -23.17 15.55 20.92
C VAL A 197 -22.96 16.98 20.40
N ALA A 198 -23.17 17.22 19.10
CA ALA A 198 -22.85 18.49 18.45
C ALA A 198 -23.93 19.00 17.47
N GLY A 199 -25.13 18.43 17.50
CA GLY A 199 -26.29 18.90 16.74
C GLY A 199 -26.03 18.99 15.23
N ARG A 200 -26.41 20.11 14.62
CA ARG A 200 -26.22 20.38 13.17
C ARG A 200 -24.75 20.43 12.73
N ARG A 201 -23.80 20.70 13.64
CA ARG A 201 -22.37 20.74 13.28
C ARG A 201 -21.83 19.33 13.00
N ALA A 202 -22.31 18.32 13.71
CA ALA A 202 -21.90 16.93 13.50
C ALA A 202 -22.30 16.41 12.12
N LEU A 203 -23.52 16.70 11.68
CA LEU A 203 -23.99 16.32 10.33
C LEU A 203 -23.11 16.94 9.25
N ARG A 204 -22.78 18.22 9.39
CA ARG A 204 -21.87 18.92 8.46
C ARG A 204 -20.47 18.30 8.44
N MET A 205 -19.95 17.86 9.58
CA MET A 205 -18.66 17.16 9.66
C MET A 205 -18.69 15.79 8.98
N LEU A 206 -19.80 15.05 9.09
CA LEU A 206 -19.98 13.78 8.38
C LEU A 206 -20.03 13.98 6.86
N ASP A 207 -20.72 15.03 6.39
CA ASP A 207 -20.77 15.36 4.97
C ASP A 207 -19.39 15.77 4.43
N VAL A 208 -18.65 16.59 5.20
CA VAL A 208 -17.26 16.95 4.87
C VAL A 208 -16.39 15.69 4.81
N ALA A 209 -16.44 14.81 5.81
CA ALA A 209 -15.67 13.57 5.81
C ALA A 209 -16.00 12.67 4.61
N SER A 210 -17.29 12.52 4.29
CA SER A 210 -17.75 11.77 3.13
C SER A 210 -17.21 12.36 1.81
N ASN A 211 -17.25 13.68 1.66
CA ASN A 211 -16.73 14.36 0.48
C ASN A 211 -15.21 14.25 0.38
N THR A 212 -14.49 14.32 1.50
CA THR A 212 -13.04 14.12 1.55
C THR A 212 -12.67 12.70 1.14
N ILE A 213 -13.33 11.67 1.69
CA ILE A 213 -13.08 10.27 1.31
C ILE A 213 -13.31 10.09 -0.18
N ARG A 214 -14.43 10.59 -0.70
CA ARG A 214 -14.73 10.54 -2.13
C ARG A 214 -13.67 11.26 -2.98
N GLY A 215 -13.19 12.42 -2.53
CA GLY A 215 -12.11 13.17 -3.19
C GLY A 215 -10.79 12.40 -3.22
N VAL A 216 -10.40 11.78 -2.10
CA VAL A 216 -9.20 10.94 -1.99
C VAL A 216 -9.28 9.72 -2.92
N VAL A 217 -10.42 9.05 -2.94
CA VAL A 217 -10.67 7.89 -3.79
C VAL A 217 -10.60 8.25 -5.27
N PHE A 218 -11.24 9.35 -5.69
CA PHE A 218 -11.12 9.82 -7.08
C PHE A 218 -9.70 10.25 -7.42
N GLY A 219 -9.00 10.88 -6.47
CA GLY A 219 -7.58 11.20 -6.60
C GLY A 219 -6.74 9.96 -6.86
N MET A 220 -6.95 8.92 -6.07
CA MET A 220 -6.23 7.64 -6.13
C MET A 220 -6.53 6.84 -7.41
N ILE A 221 -7.79 6.77 -7.84
CA ILE A 221 -8.15 6.12 -9.11
C ILE A 221 -7.58 6.93 -10.28
N GLY A 222 -7.68 8.26 -10.22
CA GLY A 222 -7.14 9.16 -11.24
C GLY A 222 -5.61 9.02 -11.38
N THR A 223 -4.89 8.96 -10.26
CA THR A 223 -3.44 8.74 -10.27
C THR A 223 -3.08 7.34 -10.75
N ALA A 224 -3.80 6.30 -10.32
CA ALA A 224 -3.58 4.94 -10.79
C ALA A 224 -3.76 4.81 -12.31
N ILE A 225 -4.79 5.45 -12.89
CA ILE A 225 -5.00 5.47 -14.36
C ILE A 225 -3.80 6.12 -15.06
N ALA A 226 -3.39 7.30 -14.58
CA ALA A 226 -2.24 8.00 -15.14
C ALA A 226 -0.95 7.15 -15.06
N GLN A 227 -0.71 6.51 -13.92
CA GLN A 227 0.45 5.62 -13.72
C GLN A 227 0.40 4.40 -14.63
N GLY A 228 -0.76 3.74 -14.76
CA GLY A 228 -0.93 2.59 -15.64
C GLY A 228 -0.67 2.94 -17.11
N LEU A 229 -1.18 4.09 -17.58
CA LEU A 229 -0.95 4.57 -18.94
C LEU A 229 0.52 4.93 -19.18
N LEU A 230 1.15 5.65 -18.25
CA LEU A 230 2.56 6.06 -18.35
C LEU A 230 3.51 4.86 -18.27
N ALA A 231 3.18 3.87 -17.43
CA ALA A 231 3.93 2.62 -17.37
C ALA A 231 3.77 1.81 -18.66
N ALA A 232 2.54 1.65 -19.17
CA ALA A 232 2.30 0.98 -20.45
C ALA A 232 3.08 1.63 -21.58
N PHE A 233 3.07 2.97 -21.64
CA PHE A 233 3.79 3.73 -22.65
C PHE A 233 5.31 3.55 -22.54
N GLY A 234 5.87 3.66 -21.33
CA GLY A 234 7.31 3.45 -21.12
C GLY A 234 7.75 2.03 -21.48
N LEU A 235 6.98 1.02 -21.08
CA LEU A 235 7.25 -0.39 -21.38
C LEU A 235 7.14 -0.70 -22.88
N TRP A 236 6.15 -0.10 -23.56
CA TRP A 236 5.99 -0.23 -25.00
C TRP A 236 7.17 0.39 -25.74
N LEU A 237 7.60 1.58 -25.31
CA LEU A 237 8.74 2.28 -25.93
C LEU A 237 10.06 1.51 -25.72
N ALA A 238 10.24 0.90 -24.55
CA ALA A 238 11.40 0.08 -24.22
C ALA A 238 11.35 -1.35 -24.79
N GLY A 239 10.34 -1.72 -25.58
CA GLY A 239 10.28 -3.03 -26.23
C GLY A 239 9.96 -4.21 -25.30
N VAL A 240 9.47 -3.97 -24.08
CA VAL A 240 9.13 -5.04 -23.13
C VAL A 240 7.90 -5.81 -23.62
N PRO A 241 7.89 -7.16 -23.53
CA PRO A 241 6.75 -7.96 -23.94
C PRO A 241 5.48 -7.64 -23.14
N ALA A 242 4.33 -7.67 -23.82
CA ALA A 242 3.00 -7.41 -23.24
C ALA A 242 2.89 -6.08 -22.45
N PRO A 243 3.27 -4.93 -23.03
CA PRO A 243 3.33 -3.65 -22.30
C PRO A 243 1.95 -3.19 -21.83
N PHE A 244 0.89 -3.53 -22.56
CA PHE A 244 -0.49 -3.25 -22.15
C PHE A 244 -0.90 -4.05 -20.91
N LEU A 245 -0.55 -5.34 -20.84
CA LEU A 245 -0.86 -6.18 -19.68
C LEU A 245 -0.15 -5.68 -18.43
N LEU A 246 1.14 -5.34 -18.56
CA LEU A 246 1.93 -4.78 -17.46
C LEU A 246 1.46 -3.37 -17.06
N GLY A 247 0.95 -2.58 -18.00
CA GLY A 247 0.28 -1.31 -17.73
C GLY A 247 -1.00 -1.47 -16.90
N VAL A 248 -1.85 -2.44 -17.27
CA VAL A 248 -3.06 -2.79 -16.49
C VAL A 248 -2.67 -3.32 -15.10
N LEU A 249 -1.64 -4.16 -15.01
CA LEU A 249 -1.10 -4.62 -13.74
C LEU A 249 -0.60 -3.44 -12.89
N THR A 250 0.09 -2.47 -13.51
CA THR A 250 0.53 -1.24 -12.84
C THR A 250 -0.65 -0.43 -12.33
N PHE A 251 -1.72 -0.28 -13.13
CA PHE A 251 -2.95 0.40 -12.70
C PHE A 251 -3.55 -0.27 -11.45
N VAL A 252 -3.71 -1.60 -11.47
CA VAL A 252 -4.26 -2.35 -10.33
C VAL A 252 -3.35 -2.23 -9.11
N LEU A 253 -2.04 -2.39 -9.30
CA LEU A 253 -1.07 -2.31 -8.21
C LEU A 253 -0.94 -0.88 -7.67
N ALA A 254 -1.08 0.16 -8.49
CA ALA A 254 -1.00 1.57 -8.07
C ALA A 254 -2.09 1.97 -7.06
N LEU A 255 -3.16 1.18 -6.93
CA LEU A 255 -4.11 1.29 -5.82
C LEU A 255 -3.50 0.87 -4.48
N PHE A 256 -2.28 0.36 -4.46
CA PHE A 256 -1.52 0.08 -3.25
C PHE A 256 -0.31 1.01 -3.18
N PRO A 257 0.03 1.50 -1.98
CA PRO A 257 1.31 2.16 -1.77
C PRO A 257 2.45 1.26 -2.24
N VAL A 258 3.35 1.82 -3.07
CA VAL A 258 4.49 1.12 -3.70
C VAL A 258 4.09 0.18 -4.88
N GLY A 259 2.87 0.24 -5.38
CA GLY A 259 2.42 -0.63 -6.48
C GLY A 259 3.15 -0.47 -7.82
N ALA A 260 3.45 0.77 -8.23
CA ALA A 260 4.09 1.01 -9.52
C ALA A 260 5.56 0.52 -9.59
N PRO A 261 6.41 0.75 -8.57
CA PRO A 261 7.76 0.15 -8.48
C PRO A 261 7.82 -1.35 -8.68
N LEU A 262 6.82 -2.09 -8.21
CA LEU A 262 6.76 -3.55 -8.34
C LEU A 262 6.69 -4.01 -9.80
N VAL A 263 6.25 -3.17 -10.74
CA VAL A 263 6.18 -3.53 -12.16
C VAL A 263 7.40 -3.04 -12.92
N TRP A 264 7.78 -1.77 -12.74
CA TRP A 264 8.87 -1.19 -13.55
C TRP A 264 10.26 -1.63 -13.10
N ILE A 265 10.47 -1.97 -11.82
CA ILE A 265 11.78 -2.47 -11.35
C ILE A 265 12.12 -3.82 -12.00
N PRO A 266 11.26 -4.86 -11.95
CA PRO A 266 11.54 -6.11 -12.66
C PRO A 266 11.67 -5.94 -14.16
N ALA A 267 10.84 -5.07 -14.78
CA ALA A 267 10.96 -4.78 -16.21
C ALA A 267 12.30 -4.13 -16.58
N THR A 268 12.80 -3.24 -15.70
CA THR A 268 14.13 -2.63 -15.85
C THR A 268 15.24 -3.67 -15.75
N LEU A 269 15.18 -4.56 -14.76
CA LEU A 269 16.14 -5.65 -14.59
C LEU A 269 16.14 -6.62 -15.78
N TRP A 270 14.95 -6.92 -16.31
CA TRP A 270 14.81 -7.77 -17.50
C TRP A 270 15.49 -7.15 -18.74
N LEU A 271 15.29 -5.85 -18.99
CA LEU A 271 15.96 -5.14 -20.09
C LEU A 271 17.49 -5.13 -19.93
N LEU A 272 17.98 -4.89 -18.71
CA LEU A 272 19.42 -4.93 -18.42
C LEU A 272 20.00 -6.33 -18.65
N ASN A 273 19.26 -7.39 -18.29
CA ASN A 273 19.71 -8.77 -18.49
C ASN A 273 19.75 -9.18 -19.98
N ASN A 274 18.89 -8.59 -20.82
CA ASN A 274 18.91 -8.80 -22.27
C ASN A 274 20.02 -8.01 -23.00
N GLY A 275 20.87 -7.27 -22.27
CA GLY A 275 21.95 -6.46 -22.86
C GLY A 275 21.53 -5.08 -23.36
N GLU A 276 20.26 -4.70 -23.18
CA GLU A 276 19.74 -3.40 -23.62
C GLU A 276 19.96 -2.31 -22.56
N LEU A 277 21.22 -1.95 -22.33
CA LEU A 277 21.60 -1.03 -21.24
C LEU A 277 20.94 0.36 -21.37
N ALA A 278 20.81 0.88 -22.59
CA ALA A 278 20.17 2.17 -22.86
C ALA A 278 18.67 2.15 -22.50
N TRP A 279 17.96 1.09 -22.87
CA TRP A 279 16.53 0.94 -22.56
C TRP A 279 16.28 0.59 -21.09
N GLY A 280 17.16 -0.20 -20.47
CA GLY A 280 17.11 -0.44 -19.03
C GLY A 280 17.32 0.84 -18.22
N LEU A 281 18.33 1.66 -18.57
CA LEU A 281 18.55 2.95 -17.90
C LEU A 281 17.39 3.92 -18.14
N PHE A 282 16.89 4.00 -19.38
CA PHE A 282 15.69 4.78 -19.72
C PHE A 282 14.51 4.35 -18.86
N MET A 283 14.25 3.04 -18.75
CA MET A 283 13.06 2.53 -18.06
C MET A 283 13.16 2.69 -16.54
N GLY A 284 14.37 2.59 -15.98
CA GLY A 284 14.63 2.90 -14.57
C GLY A 284 14.40 4.39 -14.25
N VAL A 285 14.90 5.29 -15.10
CA VAL A 285 14.68 6.75 -14.93
C VAL A 285 13.22 7.12 -15.17
N TRP A 286 12.58 6.58 -16.21
CA TRP A 286 11.17 6.80 -16.51
C TRP A 286 10.26 6.27 -15.39
N GLY A 287 10.52 5.06 -14.92
CA GLY A 287 9.81 4.44 -13.81
C GLY A 287 9.91 5.26 -12.52
N ALA A 288 11.12 5.68 -12.14
CA ALA A 288 11.35 6.45 -10.93
C ALA A 288 10.83 7.89 -11.01
N ALA A 289 11.13 8.61 -12.10
CA ALA A 289 10.83 10.04 -12.21
C ALA A 289 9.39 10.31 -12.71
N VAL A 290 8.92 9.53 -13.69
CA VAL A 290 7.61 9.77 -14.33
C VAL A 290 6.54 8.92 -13.67
N VAL A 291 6.69 7.59 -13.65
CA VAL A 291 5.63 6.70 -13.14
C VAL A 291 5.45 6.86 -11.63
N SER A 292 6.53 6.83 -10.85
CA SER A 292 6.47 7.04 -9.40
C SER A 292 6.34 8.51 -9.01
N GLY A 293 6.87 9.43 -9.81
CA GLY A 293 6.72 10.87 -9.56
C GLY A 293 5.29 11.38 -9.72
N VAL A 294 4.52 10.84 -10.67
CA VAL A 294 3.14 11.26 -10.91
C VAL A 294 2.25 11.11 -9.69
N ASP A 295 2.35 10.04 -8.92
CA ASP A 295 1.56 9.88 -7.69
C ASP A 295 1.88 10.95 -6.64
N ASN A 296 3.16 11.37 -6.56
CA ASN A 296 3.61 12.38 -5.61
C ASN A 296 3.13 13.80 -5.94
N PHE A 297 2.87 14.11 -7.21
CA PHE A 297 2.42 15.44 -7.66
C PHE A 297 0.93 15.50 -7.96
N LEU A 298 0.40 14.47 -8.62
CA LEU A 298 -0.97 14.44 -9.10
C LEU A 298 -1.96 14.25 -7.96
N ARG A 299 -1.61 13.48 -6.93
CA ARG A 299 -2.47 13.26 -5.76
C ARG A 299 -2.69 14.56 -4.96
N PRO A 300 -1.66 15.33 -4.57
CA PRO A 300 -1.87 16.65 -3.95
C PRO A 300 -2.60 17.64 -4.85
N TRP A 301 -2.32 17.65 -6.17
CA TRP A 301 -2.95 18.57 -7.11
C TRP A 301 -4.45 18.29 -7.30
N LEU A 302 -4.85 17.01 -7.39
CA LEU A 302 -6.26 16.61 -7.48
C LEU A 302 -7.01 16.91 -6.18
N ILE A 303 -6.38 16.75 -5.02
CA ILE A 303 -6.97 17.09 -3.72
C ILE A 303 -7.09 18.61 -3.54
N ALA A 304 -6.09 19.38 -3.95
CA ALA A 304 -6.07 20.85 -3.82
C ALA A 304 -7.16 21.56 -4.65
N ARG A 305 -7.59 20.98 -5.77
CA ARG A 305 -8.73 21.50 -6.56
C ARG A 305 -10.07 21.45 -5.82
N GLY A 306 -10.18 20.66 -4.75
CA GLY A 306 -11.40 20.51 -3.96
C GLY A 306 -11.48 21.35 -2.67
N SER A 307 -10.38 21.98 -2.22
CA SER A 307 -10.39 22.78 -0.98
C SER A 307 -9.29 23.85 -0.93
N ASP A 308 -9.65 25.07 -0.54
CA ASP A 308 -8.75 26.20 -0.25
C ASP A 308 -7.91 26.00 1.03
N LEU A 309 -7.26 24.84 1.19
CA LEU A 309 -6.42 24.56 2.36
C LEU A 309 -4.97 24.99 2.12
N PRO A 310 -4.33 25.74 3.04
CA PRO A 310 -2.92 26.11 2.93
C PRO A 310 -2.03 24.86 2.82
N PHE A 311 -1.04 24.88 1.90
CA PHE A 311 -0.12 23.76 1.65
C PHE A 311 0.52 23.22 2.94
N LEU A 312 0.91 24.10 3.87
CA LEU A 312 1.52 23.72 5.15
C LEU A 312 0.60 22.83 6.00
N LEU A 313 -0.71 23.07 5.95
CA LEU A 313 -1.70 22.31 6.70
C LEU A 313 -1.90 20.91 6.10
N VAL A 314 -1.88 20.81 4.77
CA VAL A 314 -1.90 19.53 4.04
C VAL A 314 -0.64 18.72 4.34
N PHE A 315 0.54 19.34 4.27
CA PHE A 315 1.81 18.70 4.56
C PHE A 315 1.91 18.19 6.01
N MET A 316 1.55 19.02 6.98
CA MET A 316 1.43 18.62 8.39
C MET A 316 0.42 17.50 8.59
N GLY A 317 -0.72 17.55 7.88
CA GLY A 317 -1.75 16.51 7.92
C GLY A 317 -1.24 15.16 7.42
N VAL A 318 -0.55 15.14 6.28
CA VAL A 318 0.04 13.92 5.70
C VAL A 318 1.13 13.36 6.63
N ILE A 319 2.07 14.18 7.10
CA ILE A 319 3.13 13.69 8.02
C ILE A 319 2.54 13.20 9.34
N GLY A 320 1.65 13.98 9.95
CA GLY A 320 0.99 13.62 11.20
C GLY A 320 0.14 12.35 11.06
N GLY A 321 -0.53 12.22 9.92
CA GLY A 321 -1.24 11.01 9.53
C GLY A 321 -0.30 9.82 9.46
N VAL A 322 0.80 9.92 8.72
CA VAL A 322 1.77 8.83 8.55
C VAL A 322 2.36 8.36 9.87
N LEU A 323 2.70 9.31 10.75
CA LEU A 323 3.25 8.99 12.07
C LEU A 323 2.22 8.29 12.98
N THR A 324 0.93 8.61 12.83
CA THR A 324 -0.15 8.11 13.71
C THR A 324 -0.75 6.80 13.20
N PHE A 325 -1.00 6.72 11.90
CA PHE A 325 -1.75 5.65 11.24
C PHE A 325 -0.90 4.85 10.25
N GLY A 326 0.40 5.14 10.15
CA GLY A 326 1.30 4.47 9.21
C GLY A 326 0.92 4.79 7.76
N ILE A 327 0.92 3.77 6.91
CA ILE A 327 0.60 3.90 5.47
C ILE A 327 -0.77 4.56 5.24
N LEU A 328 -1.75 4.33 6.13
CA LEU A 328 -3.09 4.92 5.98
C LEU A 328 -3.07 6.44 6.04
N GLY A 329 -2.17 7.05 6.82
CA GLY A 329 -2.12 8.50 6.94
C GLY A 329 -1.53 9.25 5.75
N ILE A 330 -1.13 8.53 4.69
CA ILE A 330 -0.81 9.09 3.37
C ILE A 330 -2.10 9.43 2.58
N PHE A 331 -3.23 8.84 2.98
CA PHE A 331 -4.55 9.01 2.37
C PHE A 331 -5.42 9.96 3.18
#